data_AF-A0AAF3JAP4-F1
#
_entry.id   AF-A0AAF3JAP4-F1
#
_cell.length_a   1.000
_cell.length_b   1.000
_cell.length_c   1.000
_cell.angle_alpha   90.00
_cell.angle_beta   90.00
_cell.angle_gamma   90.00
#
_symmetry.space_group_name_H-M   'P 1'
#
loop_
_entity.id
_entity.type
_entity.pdbx_description
1 polymer ?
#
loop_
_entity_poly.entity_id
_entity_poly.type
_entity_poly.pdbx_seq_one_letter_code
_entity_poly.pdbx_strand_id
1 'polypeptide(L)'
;MVSPYLIPIQQLPSFTDFLSGDDSIYVAELRPIYPPYLNISAVVLLVLGILIYALITVVQGCSFVCICNYHLTHSCLHMSERTRRLQKSFFAALCIQEAIPVVSMAIPWTYYSILMFLQKDYINPAVNNFFFSILTTHGSVSCVSLIFLTDPYKKFVFGLLKRLPFLRSISYIQRYGNVRRIAVSNTNTSMFTE
;
A
#
# COMPACT_ATOMS: atom_id res chain seq x y z
N MET A 1 6.60 -21.62 -31.67
CA MET A 1 6.68 -20.19 -32.00
C MET A 1 6.69 -19.41 -30.70
N VAL A 2 7.85 -18.95 -30.26
CA VAL A 2 8.03 -18.18 -29.03
C VAL A 2 7.67 -16.73 -29.33
N SER A 3 6.80 -16.15 -28.50
CA SER A 3 6.36 -14.76 -28.62
C SER A 3 7.57 -13.82 -28.58
N PRO A 4 7.79 -12.94 -29.57
CA PRO A 4 8.93 -12.02 -29.59
C PRO A 4 8.82 -10.86 -28.58
N TYR A 5 7.85 -10.91 -27.66
CA TYR A 5 7.54 -9.86 -26.70
C TYR A 5 7.98 -10.16 -25.25
N LEU A 6 8.61 -11.31 -24.99
CA LEU A 6 9.19 -11.58 -23.67
C LEU A 6 10.65 -11.13 -23.63
N ILE A 7 10.89 -9.95 -23.07
CA ILE A 7 12.17 -9.64 -22.43
C ILE A 7 12.27 -10.58 -21.21
N PRO A 8 13.33 -11.40 -21.06
CA PRO A 8 13.54 -12.18 -19.85
C PRO A 8 13.59 -11.23 -18.65
N ILE A 9 12.92 -11.58 -17.53
CA ILE A 9 12.94 -10.83 -16.26
C ILE A 9 14.38 -10.54 -15.76
N GLN A 10 15.38 -11.23 -16.32
CA GLN A 10 16.81 -11.08 -16.05
C GLN A 10 17.47 -9.80 -16.62
N GLN A 11 16.78 -8.97 -17.41
CA GLN A 11 17.32 -7.70 -17.94
C GLN A 11 16.76 -6.44 -17.25
N LEU A 12 16.04 -6.58 -16.14
CA LEU A 12 15.59 -5.43 -15.35
C LEU A 12 16.78 -4.79 -14.61
N PRO A 13 16.98 -3.46 -14.72
CA PRO A 13 18.05 -2.77 -14.02
C PRO A 13 17.90 -2.93 -12.51
N SER A 14 19.04 -3.00 -11.83
CA SER A 14 19.08 -3.12 -10.38
C SER A 14 18.67 -1.80 -9.71
N PHE A 15 18.14 -1.83 -8.48
CA PHE A 15 17.77 -0.62 -7.74
C PHE A 15 18.95 0.38 -7.57
N THR A 16 20.18 -0.11 -7.66
CA THR A 16 21.41 0.68 -7.64
C THR A 16 21.62 1.51 -8.91
N ASP A 17 21.19 1.02 -10.07
CA ASP A 17 21.29 1.76 -11.34
C ASP A 17 20.29 2.92 -11.38
N PHE A 18 19.17 2.81 -10.68
CA PHE A 18 18.17 3.87 -10.47
C PHE A 18 18.70 5.05 -9.64
N LEU A 19 19.55 4.78 -8.62
CA LEU A 19 20.13 5.82 -7.77
C LEU A 19 21.31 6.55 -8.43
N SER A 20 21.88 5.97 -9.48
CA SER A 20 23.08 6.49 -10.15
C SER A 20 22.80 7.63 -11.14
N GLY A 21 21.54 7.84 -11.55
CA GLY A 21 21.14 8.95 -12.41
C GLY A 21 21.69 8.90 -13.85
N ASP A 22 22.30 7.79 -14.26
CA ASP A 22 22.83 7.64 -15.61
C ASP A 22 21.72 7.19 -16.59
N ASP A 23 20.90 8.16 -16.99
CA ASP A 23 19.79 7.93 -17.91
C ASP A 23 20.25 7.49 -19.33
N SER A 24 21.55 7.60 -19.65
CA SER A 24 22.09 7.46 -21.01
C SER A 24 22.13 6.02 -21.54
N ILE A 25 22.32 5.03 -20.65
CA ILE A 25 22.35 3.60 -21.01
C ILE A 25 20.94 3.09 -21.35
N TYR A 26 19.90 3.72 -20.79
CA TYR A 26 18.49 3.33 -21.01
C TYR A 26 17.94 3.81 -22.37
N VAL A 27 18.46 4.90 -22.93
CA VAL A 27 17.94 5.52 -24.17
C VAL A 27 18.46 4.83 -25.44
N ALA A 28 19.63 4.20 -25.38
CA ALA A 28 20.32 3.68 -26.56
C ALA A 28 19.97 2.21 -26.88
N GLU A 29 19.83 1.34 -25.87
CA GLU A 29 19.51 -0.09 -26.08
C GLU A 29 18.01 -0.41 -26.03
N LEU A 30 17.20 0.39 -25.32
CA LEU A 30 15.73 0.33 -25.40
C LEU A 30 15.18 1.36 -26.38
N ARG A 31 15.77 1.52 -27.58
CA ARG A 31 15.04 2.16 -28.68
C ARG A 31 13.77 1.31 -28.86
N PRO A 32 12.59 1.79 -28.44
CA PRO A 32 11.48 0.90 -28.23
C PRO A 32 11.06 0.33 -29.59
N ILE A 33 10.94 -0.99 -29.67
CA ILE A 33 10.00 -1.60 -30.62
C ILE A 33 8.59 -1.30 -30.08
N TYR A 34 8.23 -0.02 -30.00
CA TYR A 34 6.86 0.45 -29.97
C TYR A 34 6.68 1.16 -31.31
N PRO A 35 5.83 0.65 -32.22
CA PRO A 35 5.62 1.33 -33.49
C PRO A 35 5.07 2.74 -33.22
N PRO A 36 5.43 3.73 -34.06
CA PRO A 36 5.14 5.15 -33.87
C PRO A 36 3.69 5.49 -34.23
N TYR A 37 2.76 4.73 -33.68
CA TYR A 37 1.34 5.00 -33.78
C TYR A 37 0.78 4.72 -32.40
N LEU A 38 0.16 5.74 -31.83
CA LEU A 38 -1.03 5.65 -31.02
C LEU A 38 -1.93 4.52 -31.57
N ASN A 39 -1.66 3.28 -31.18
CA ASN A 39 -2.33 2.13 -31.77
C ASN A 39 -3.76 2.25 -31.30
N ILE A 40 -4.70 2.41 -32.23
CA ILE A 40 -6.12 2.57 -31.92
C ILE A 40 -6.55 1.46 -30.95
N SER A 41 -5.98 0.25 -31.07
CA SER A 41 -6.20 -0.83 -30.10
C SER A 41 -5.72 -0.53 -28.68
N ALA A 42 -4.53 0.06 -28.49
CA ALA A 42 -4.00 0.42 -27.17
C ALA A 42 -4.81 1.55 -26.51
N VAL A 43 -5.22 2.56 -27.28
CA VAL A 43 -6.09 3.63 -26.78
C VAL A 43 -7.47 3.08 -26.41
N VAL A 44 -8.04 2.23 -27.26
CA VAL A 44 -9.32 1.57 -26.98
C VAL A 44 -9.23 0.72 -25.73
N LEU A 45 -8.17 -0.08 -25.55
CA LEU A 45 -7.96 -0.88 -24.34
C LEU A 45 -7.81 -0.02 -23.08
N LEU A 46 -7.09 1.09 -23.17
CA LEU A 46 -6.95 2.03 -22.06
C LEU A 46 -8.31 2.62 -21.68
N VAL A 47 -9.04 3.16 -22.66
CA VAL A 47 -10.39 3.75 -22.44
C VAL A 47 -11.37 2.71 -21.88
N LEU A 48 -11.38 1.49 -22.43
CA LEU A 48 -12.21 0.40 -21.90
C LEU A 48 -11.83 0.06 -20.46
N GLY A 49 -10.53 0.02 -20.14
CA GLY A 49 -10.04 -0.10 -18.78
C GLY A 49 -10.61 0.98 -17.88
N ILE A 50 -10.59 2.25 -18.34
CA ILE A 50 -11.20 3.42 -17.68
C ILE A 50 -12.66 3.20 -17.34
N LEU A 51 -13.45 2.81 -18.34
CA LEU A 51 -14.87 2.62 -18.16
C LEU A 51 -15.19 1.44 -17.22
N ILE A 52 -14.46 0.33 -17.34
CA ILE A 52 -14.66 -0.85 -16.47
C ILE A 52 -14.33 -0.51 -15.02
N TYR A 53 -13.20 0.14 -14.78
CA TYR A 53 -12.81 0.54 -13.42
C TYR A 53 -13.79 1.54 -12.80
N ALA A 54 -14.23 2.53 -13.57
CA ALA A 54 -15.22 3.49 -13.13
C ALA A 54 -16.55 2.78 -12.77
N LEU A 55 -17.00 1.84 -13.60
CA LEU A 55 -18.19 1.03 -13.32
C LEU A 55 -18.05 0.23 -12.03
N ILE A 56 -16.93 -0.49 -11.85
CA ILE A 56 -16.66 -1.27 -10.64
C ILE A 56 -16.67 -0.36 -9.41
N THR A 57 -16.01 0.78 -9.47
CA THR A 57 -15.92 1.74 -8.36
C THR A 57 -17.28 2.31 -7.98
N VAL A 58 -18.12 2.63 -8.97
CA VAL A 58 -19.50 3.10 -8.73
C VAL A 58 -20.33 2.01 -8.09
N VAL A 59 -20.30 0.78 -8.63
CA VAL A 59 -21.05 -0.36 -8.06
C VAL A 59 -20.61 -0.62 -6.61
N GLN A 60 -19.30 -0.69 -6.37
CA GLN A 60 -18.73 -0.91 -5.04
C GLN A 60 -19.11 0.22 -4.07
N GLY A 61 -18.99 1.48 -4.49
CA GLY A 61 -19.39 2.64 -3.69
C GLY A 61 -20.88 2.64 -3.35
N CYS A 62 -21.74 2.32 -4.32
CA CYS A 62 -23.19 2.18 -4.10
C CYS A 62 -23.50 1.04 -3.13
N SER A 63 -22.92 -0.16 -3.35
CA SER A 63 -23.09 -1.29 -2.45
C SER A 63 -22.63 -0.96 -1.03
N PHE A 64 -21.48 -0.31 -0.88
CA PHE A 64 -20.95 0.14 0.40
C PHE A 64 -21.92 1.10 1.10
N VAL A 65 -22.34 2.16 0.42
CA VAL A 65 -23.31 3.14 0.97
C VAL A 65 -24.62 2.46 1.37
N CYS A 66 -25.17 1.57 0.55
CA CYS A 66 -26.40 0.84 0.86
C CYS A 66 -26.25 -0.05 2.11
N ILE A 67 -25.22 -0.89 2.15
CA ILE A 67 -24.95 -1.80 3.27
C ILE A 67 -24.70 -1.01 4.56
N CYS A 68 -23.94 0.09 4.48
CA CYS A 68 -23.62 0.91 5.63
C CYS A 68 -24.84 1.65 6.16
N ASN A 69 -25.67 2.24 5.30
CA ASN A 69 -26.92 2.85 5.72
C ASN A 69 -27.85 1.82 6.38
N TYR A 70 -27.96 0.62 5.82
CA TYR A 70 -28.75 -0.46 6.41
C TYR A 70 -28.26 -0.83 7.82
N HIS A 71 -26.97 -1.07 8.01
CA HIS A 71 -26.43 -1.46 9.32
C HIS A 71 -26.41 -0.31 10.35
N LEU A 72 -26.19 0.94 9.91
CA LEU A 72 -26.22 2.11 10.79
C LEU A 72 -27.65 2.44 11.26
N THR A 73 -28.66 2.20 10.42
CA THR A 73 -30.06 2.50 10.76
C THR A 73 -30.76 1.34 11.45
N HIS A 74 -30.65 0.12 10.96
CA HIS A 74 -31.46 -1.01 11.47
C HIS A 74 -30.72 -1.81 12.55
N SER A 75 -29.42 -2.08 12.36
CA SER A 75 -28.66 -2.90 13.32
C SER A 75 -28.29 -2.15 14.59
N CYS A 76 -28.17 -0.82 14.55
CA CYS A 76 -27.78 -0.01 15.71
C CYS A 76 -28.94 0.31 16.68
N LEU A 77 -30.21 0.12 16.29
CA LEU A 77 -31.37 0.50 17.10
C LEU A 77 -31.51 -0.33 18.39
N HIS A 78 -31.16 -1.62 18.32
CA HIS A 78 -31.29 -2.56 19.45
C HIS A 78 -29.96 -2.83 20.17
N MET A 79 -28.90 -2.08 19.85
CA MET A 79 -27.55 -2.33 20.36
C MET A 79 -27.19 -1.43 21.53
N SER A 80 -26.40 -1.98 22.45
CA SER A 80 -25.79 -1.21 23.54
C SER A 80 -24.95 -0.05 23.01
N GLU A 81 -24.82 1.01 23.79
CA GLU A 81 -24.01 2.19 23.43
C GLU A 81 -22.56 1.82 23.10
N ARG A 82 -22.00 0.83 23.82
CA ARG A 82 -20.67 0.29 23.57
C ARG A 82 -20.55 -0.34 22.18
N THR A 83 -21.49 -1.19 21.80
CA THR A 83 -21.48 -1.86 20.49
C THR A 83 -21.66 -0.84 19.35
N ARG A 84 -22.55 0.14 19.54
CA ARG A 84 -22.76 1.22 18.57
C ARG A 84 -21.50 2.05 18.33
N ARG A 85 -20.75 2.38 19.40
CA ARG A 85 -19.46 3.09 19.28
C ARG A 85 -18.44 2.28 18.48
N LEU A 86 -18.38 0.97 18.70
CA LEU A 86 -17.48 0.08 17.95
C LEU A 86 -17.83 0.02 16.46
N GLN A 87 -19.12 -0.10 16.12
CA GLN A 87 -19.57 -0.11 14.73
C GLN A 87 -19.27 1.20 14.01
N LYS A 88 -19.47 2.36 14.65
CA LYS A 88 -19.11 3.66 14.08
C LYS A 88 -17.60 3.79 13.81
N SER A 89 -16.76 3.35 14.73
CA SER A 89 -15.30 3.37 14.56
C SER A 89 -14.85 2.41 13.45
N PHE A 90 -15.41 1.21 13.38
CA PHE A 90 -15.14 0.25 12.31
C PHE A 90 -15.60 0.78 10.94
N PHE A 91 -16.77 1.41 10.88
CA PHE A 91 -17.26 2.03 9.66
C PHE A 91 -16.33 3.13 9.15
N ALA A 92 -15.85 4.02 10.03
CA ALA A 92 -14.88 5.04 9.64
C ALA A 92 -13.58 4.42 9.07
N ALA A 93 -13.12 3.31 9.66
CA ALA A 93 -11.97 2.57 9.16
C ALA A 93 -12.23 1.95 7.78
N LEU A 94 -13.42 1.39 7.54
CA LEU A 94 -13.82 0.86 6.24
C LEU A 94 -13.88 1.96 5.17
N CYS A 95 -14.43 3.14 5.47
CA CYS A 95 -14.43 4.26 4.52
C CYS A 95 -13.00 4.63 4.07
N ILE A 96 -12.05 4.64 5.00
CA ILE A 96 -10.64 4.90 4.70
C ILE A 96 -10.05 3.74 3.88
N GLN A 97 -10.37 2.50 4.23
CA GLN A 97 -9.90 1.31 3.54
C GLN A 97 -10.35 1.25 2.07
N GLU A 98 -11.59 1.67 1.80
CA GLU A 98 -12.18 1.77 0.47
C GLU A 98 -11.60 2.93 -0.36
N ALA A 99 -11.16 4.02 0.29
CA ALA A 99 -10.53 5.15 -0.40
C ALA A 99 -9.10 4.82 -0.90
N ILE A 100 -8.37 3.95 -0.19
CA ILE A 100 -6.99 3.56 -0.53
C ILE A 100 -6.86 2.98 -1.96
N PRO A 101 -7.64 1.97 -2.39
CA PRO A 101 -7.54 1.45 -3.75
C PRO A 101 -7.84 2.53 -4.80
N VAL A 102 -8.81 3.42 -4.54
CA VAL A 102 -9.15 4.54 -5.44
C VAL A 102 -7.95 5.44 -5.67
N VAL A 103 -7.29 5.88 -4.60
CA VAL A 103 -6.09 6.72 -4.70
C VAL A 103 -4.93 5.97 -5.36
N SER A 104 -4.75 4.69 -5.01
CA SER A 104 -3.64 3.88 -5.53
C SER A 104 -3.73 3.64 -7.05
N MET A 105 -4.94 3.60 -7.61
CA MET A 105 -5.15 3.44 -9.06
C MET A 105 -5.22 4.79 -9.80
N ALA A 106 -5.74 5.84 -9.15
CA ALA A 106 -5.81 7.17 -9.76
C ALA A 106 -4.42 7.74 -10.12
N ILE A 107 -3.40 7.46 -9.30
CA ILE A 107 -2.04 7.97 -9.51
C ILE A 107 -1.41 7.42 -10.81
N PRO A 108 -1.27 6.10 -11.02
CA PRO A 108 -0.75 5.54 -12.27
C PRO A 108 -1.55 5.98 -13.50
N TRP A 109 -2.87 6.03 -13.38
CA TRP A 109 -3.74 6.37 -14.50
C TRP A 109 -3.61 7.81 -14.96
N THR A 110 -3.50 8.73 -14.01
CA THR A 110 -3.26 10.14 -14.33
C THR A 110 -1.93 10.30 -15.07
N TYR A 111 -0.89 9.60 -14.62
CA TYR A 111 0.40 9.60 -15.31
C TYR A 111 0.31 9.08 -16.75
N TYR A 112 -0.31 7.91 -16.97
CA TYR A 112 -0.46 7.36 -18.32
C TYR A 112 -1.34 8.24 -19.21
N SER A 113 -2.38 8.86 -18.65
CA SER A 113 -3.25 9.79 -19.38
C SER A 113 -2.50 11.05 -19.83
N ILE A 114 -1.64 11.60 -18.96
CA ILE A 114 -0.79 12.76 -19.29
C ILE A 114 0.21 12.40 -20.39
N LEU A 115 0.88 11.25 -20.30
CA LEU A 115 1.82 10.81 -21.33
C LEU A 115 1.12 10.64 -22.69
N MET A 116 -0.07 10.04 -22.69
CA MET A 116 -0.88 9.89 -23.90
C MET A 116 -1.30 11.25 -24.48
N PHE A 117 -1.73 12.19 -23.64
CA PHE A 117 -2.10 13.55 -24.07
C PHE A 117 -0.91 14.30 -24.67
N LEU A 118 0.28 14.13 -24.10
CA LEU A 118 1.52 14.74 -24.57
C LEU A 118 2.17 13.99 -25.74
N GLN A 119 1.53 12.92 -26.25
CA GLN A 119 2.05 12.06 -27.33
C GLN A 119 3.47 11.58 -27.05
N LYS A 120 3.74 11.21 -25.79
CA LYS A 120 5.03 10.67 -25.37
C LYS A 120 5.03 9.16 -25.54
N ASP A 121 5.85 8.67 -26.46
CA ASP A 121 5.99 7.24 -26.75
C ASP A 121 6.96 6.51 -25.80
N TYR A 122 7.47 7.21 -24.79
CA TYR A 122 8.42 6.67 -23.83
C TYR A 122 7.83 6.67 -22.41
N ILE A 123 7.69 5.47 -21.85
CA ILE A 123 7.36 5.23 -20.44
C ILE A 123 8.63 4.77 -19.75
N ASN A 124 9.10 5.54 -18.77
CA ASN A 124 10.26 5.15 -17.96
C ASN A 124 9.99 3.79 -17.25
N PRO A 125 10.79 2.74 -17.49
CA PRO A 125 10.60 1.42 -16.88
C PRO A 125 10.63 1.43 -15.35
N ALA A 126 11.46 2.29 -14.74
CA ALA A 126 11.52 2.43 -13.29
C ALA A 126 10.21 3.00 -12.73
N VAL A 127 9.62 3.98 -13.41
CA VAL A 127 8.31 4.57 -13.05
C VAL A 127 7.19 3.54 -13.21
N ASN A 128 7.21 2.75 -14.28
CA ASN A 128 6.24 1.67 -14.50
C ASN A 128 6.29 0.61 -13.38
N ASN A 129 7.49 0.16 -13.00
CA ASN A 129 7.67 -0.80 -11.91
C ASN A 129 7.23 -0.22 -10.56
N PHE A 130 7.51 1.07 -10.32
CA PHE A 130 7.06 1.75 -9.12
C PHE A 130 5.52 1.79 -9.02
N PHE A 131 4.82 2.10 -10.12
CA PHE A 131 3.36 2.03 -10.14
C PHE A 131 2.84 0.61 -9.93
N PHE A 132 3.49 -0.41 -10.49
CA PHE A 132 3.14 -1.79 -10.20
C PHE A 132 3.30 -2.15 -8.72
N SER A 133 4.34 -1.62 -8.07
CA SER A 133 4.53 -1.79 -6.62
C SER A 133 3.41 -1.13 -5.81
N ILE A 134 2.96 0.08 -6.20
CA ILE A 134 1.80 0.76 -5.57
C ILE A 134 0.55 -0.10 -5.74
N LEU A 135 0.28 -0.55 -6.97
CA LEU A 135 -0.89 -1.37 -7.31
C LEU A 135 -0.90 -2.73 -6.62
N THR A 136 0.23 -3.31 -6.28
CA THR A 136 0.27 -4.60 -5.56
C THR A 136 0.20 -4.43 -4.05
N THR A 137 0.75 -3.33 -3.53
CA THR A 137 0.86 -3.11 -2.07
C THR A 137 -0.40 -2.46 -1.46
N HIS A 138 -1.27 -1.83 -2.26
CA HIS A 138 -2.47 -1.15 -1.75
C HIS A 138 -3.35 -2.05 -0.88
N GLY A 139 -3.53 -3.33 -1.24
CA GLY A 139 -4.32 -4.28 -0.46
C GLY A 139 -3.76 -4.51 0.94
N SER A 140 -2.43 -4.57 1.07
CA SER A 140 -1.76 -4.65 2.38
C SER A 140 -1.96 -3.36 3.18
N VAL A 141 -1.83 -2.19 2.55
CA VAL A 141 -2.04 -0.88 3.19
C VAL A 141 -3.48 -0.73 3.69
N SER A 142 -4.45 -1.18 2.89
CA SER A 142 -5.87 -1.24 3.25
C SER A 142 -6.10 -2.10 4.49
N CYS A 143 -5.57 -3.32 4.53
CA CYS A 143 -5.68 -4.22 5.69
C CYS A 143 -5.01 -3.65 6.95
N VAL A 144 -3.81 -3.08 6.79
CA VAL A 144 -3.07 -2.44 7.89
C VAL A 144 -3.86 -1.26 8.45
N SER A 145 -4.44 -0.43 7.57
CA SER A 145 -5.26 0.72 7.96
C SER A 145 -6.47 0.28 8.78
N LEU A 146 -7.17 -0.79 8.38
CA LEU A 146 -8.29 -1.35 9.14
C LEU A 146 -7.89 -1.72 10.57
N ILE A 147 -6.73 -2.38 10.70
CA ILE A 147 -6.19 -2.82 12.00
C ILE A 147 -5.89 -1.61 12.88
N PHE A 148 -5.21 -0.59 12.37
CA PHE A 148 -4.81 0.58 13.16
C PHE A 148 -5.96 1.54 13.49
N LEU A 149 -6.96 1.64 12.63
CA LEU A 149 -8.07 2.57 12.82
C LEU A 149 -9.14 2.03 13.77
N THR A 150 -9.20 0.70 13.97
CA THR A 150 -10.25 0.06 14.77
C THR A 150 -9.73 -0.47 16.10
N ASP A 151 -10.21 0.09 17.22
CA ASP A 151 -9.78 -0.27 18.59
C ASP A 151 -9.80 -1.78 18.94
N PRO A 152 -10.86 -2.56 18.64
CA PRO A 152 -10.86 -3.99 18.90
C PRO A 152 -9.79 -4.74 18.09
N TYR A 153 -9.55 -4.36 16.83
CA TYR A 153 -8.54 -4.98 15.99
C TYR A 153 -7.13 -4.67 16.48
N LYS A 154 -6.83 -3.40 16.82
CA LYS A 154 -5.56 -3.03 17.49
C LYS A 154 -5.29 -3.90 18.70
N LYS A 155 -6.25 -3.98 19.62
CA LYS A 155 -6.09 -4.72 20.89
C LYS A 155 -5.84 -6.21 20.64
N PHE A 156 -6.57 -6.80 19.70
CA PHE A 156 -6.41 -8.20 19.33
C PHE A 156 -5.05 -8.47 18.69
N VAL A 157 -4.68 -7.73 17.65
CA VAL A 157 -3.43 -7.93 16.89
C VAL A 157 -2.20 -7.68 17.78
N PHE A 158 -2.17 -6.56 18.52
CA PHE A 158 -1.06 -6.31 19.45
C PHE A 158 -1.02 -7.31 20.61
N GLY A 159 -2.18 -7.82 21.05
CA GLY A 159 -2.25 -8.91 22.01
C GLY A 159 -1.60 -10.20 21.48
N LEU A 160 -1.85 -10.54 20.22
CA LEU A 160 -1.24 -11.69 19.56
C LEU A 160 0.27 -11.49 19.36
N LEU A 161 0.69 -10.31 18.88
CA LEU A 161 2.09 -9.96 18.68
C LEU A 161 2.89 -10.08 20.00
N LYS A 162 2.36 -9.57 21.12
CA LYS A 162 2.99 -9.72 22.45
C LYS A 162 3.15 -11.17 22.92
N ARG A 163 2.39 -12.11 22.35
CA ARG A 163 2.49 -13.54 22.66
C ARG A 163 3.50 -14.27 21.78
N LEU A 164 3.99 -13.66 20.70
CA LEU A 164 5.01 -14.26 19.85
C LEU A 164 6.34 -14.41 20.61
N PRO A 165 6.98 -15.59 20.54
CA PRO A 165 8.21 -15.87 21.29
C PRO A 165 9.35 -14.93 20.90
N PHE A 166 9.42 -14.53 19.63
CA PHE A 166 10.40 -13.56 19.12
C PHE A 166 10.27 -12.18 19.80
N LEU A 167 9.07 -11.61 19.87
CA LEU A 167 8.84 -10.29 20.49
C LEU A 167 9.02 -10.34 22.01
N ARG A 168 8.73 -11.48 22.65
CA ARG A 168 9.08 -11.72 24.06
C ARG A 168 10.60 -11.71 24.28
N SER A 169 11.37 -12.34 23.39
CA SER A 169 12.83 -12.37 23.46
C SER A 169 13.43 -10.96 23.37
N ILE A 170 12.99 -10.14 22.41
CA ILE A 170 13.44 -8.73 22.30
C ILE A 170 13.09 -7.93 23.57
N SER A 171 11.86 -8.08 24.07
CA SER A 171 11.41 -7.39 25.28
C SER A 171 12.21 -7.83 26.53
N TYR A 172 12.59 -9.11 26.59
CA TYR A 172 13.43 -9.67 27.65
C TYR A 172 14.85 -9.09 27.59
N ILE A 173 15.48 -9.07 26.42
CA ILE A 173 16.82 -8.51 26.21
C ILE A 173 16.86 -7.01 26.56
N GLN A 174 15.86 -6.23 26.13
CA GLN A 174 15.75 -4.82 26.49
C GLN A 174 15.61 -4.62 28.01
N ARG A 175 14.77 -5.41 28.68
CA ARG A 175 14.64 -5.35 30.15
C ARG A 175 15.95 -5.68 30.84
N TYR A 176 16.64 -6.74 30.41
CA TYR A 176 17.91 -7.15 30.99
C TYR A 176 18.99 -6.07 30.82
N GLY A 177 19.06 -5.44 29.64
CA GLY A 177 19.94 -4.31 29.35
C GLY A 177 19.68 -3.09 30.24
N ASN A 178 18.41 -2.73 30.46
CA ASN A 178 18.04 -1.63 31.35
C ASN A 178 18.39 -1.90 32.81
N VAL A 179 18.11 -3.10 33.33
CA VAL A 179 18.47 -3.48 34.71
C VAL A 179 19.99 -3.43 34.90
N ARG A 180 20.77 -3.95 33.95
CA ARG A 180 22.23 -3.90 33.99
C ARG A 180 22.76 -2.46 33.97
N ARG A 181 22.20 -1.57 33.14
CA ARG A 181 22.59 -0.15 33.12
C ARG A 181 22.31 0.55 34.45
N ILE A 182 21.16 0.30 35.06
CA ILE A 182 20.80 0.88 36.37
C ILE A 182 21.76 0.36 37.45
N ALA A 183 22.08 -0.95 37.43
CA ALA A 183 23.01 -1.53 38.38
C ALA A 183 24.43 -0.93 38.27
N VAL A 184 24.94 -0.76 37.04
CA VAL A 184 26.25 -0.12 36.78
C VAL A 184 26.23 1.37 37.14
N SER A 185 25.13 2.08 36.86
CA SER A 185 24.97 3.48 37.27
C SER A 185 25.04 3.61 38.79
N ASN A 186 24.32 2.77 39.54
CA ASN A 186 24.31 2.84 40.99
C ASN A 186 25.66 2.47 41.61
N THR A 187 26.40 1.53 41.02
CA THR A 187 27.76 1.17 41.49
C THR A 187 28.77 2.28 41.22
N ASN A 188 28.65 2.97 40.09
CA ASN A 188 29.47 4.14 39.82
C ASN A 188 29.15 5.27 40.81
N THR A 189 27.88 5.55 41.08
CA THR A 189 27.49 6.60 42.03
C THR A 189 27.98 6.31 43.45
N SER A 190 27.93 5.05 43.91
CA SER A 190 28.45 4.67 45.25
C SER A 190 29.97 4.79 45.37
N MET A 191 30.71 4.67 44.27
CA MET A 191 32.18 4.79 44.24
C MET A 191 32.69 6.24 44.38
N PHE A 192 31.82 7.23 44.15
CA PHE A 192 32.15 8.66 44.27
C PHE A 192 31.65 9.28 45.59
N THR A 193 31.00 8.49 46.44
CA THR A 193 30.42 8.95 47.72
C THR A 193 31.15 8.42 48.96
N GLU A 194 32.25 7.68 48.78
CA GLU A 194 33.24 7.36 49.83
C GLU A 194 34.47 8.26 49.70
#